data_AF-A0A6A6IHA5-F1
#
_entry.id   AF-A0A6A6IHA5-F1
#
_cell.length_a   1.000
_cell.length_b   1.000
_cell.length_c   1.000
_cell.angle_alpha   90.00
_cell.angle_beta   90.00
_cell.angle_gamma   90.00
#
_symmetry.space_group_name_H-M   'P 1'
#
loop_
_entity.id
_entity.type
_entity.pdbx_description
1 polymer ?
#
loop_
_entity_poly.entity_id
_entity_poly.type
_entity_poly.pdbx_seq_one_letter_code
_entity_poly.pdbx_strand_id
1 'polypeptide(L)'
;MAGNLVARKRNIQCRTKVKTGCATCRIRKVKCDENKPFCQKCVGTGRTCDGYESPFRFYISQPINNAHAGGIKSGAGLQPIRPTLTEIAPQDIDLLNRYFSTKTMFDVKLGCDEEARKVLQASLTDPPIRHAVSSLRALREDLETSGDIPASVAQQTPSYDYGLQQYCVALGGLASSLSSPGSNGLKSALLCCQLFISIEQVRGNYAAMAQHIIQGLRIMHEYRARPNFVATNKLVPAHQGQLPFLDVFIIKLFAAPCKFADPPAPADISGTTASVCLISPHQQPVESRDLRTIAPDMRTELTRIAASTLEFLGKVSHIESAENALRLLSEKASLLDSLESWLNDLELVQTEIKPPGPELLSVSFMRFFHQTLKVVLLGALDSSPDLYAELRTENDRLQGIASNLGERVKAYRTCSGTRSGLGERSKGR
;
A
#
# COMPACT_ATOMS: atom_id res chain seq x y z
N MET A 1 31.87 56.54 -44.40
CA MET A 1 32.04 55.23 -43.74
C MET A 1 31.39 55.27 -42.37
N ALA A 2 30.85 54.13 -41.93
CA ALA A 2 30.28 53.82 -40.61
C ALA A 2 28.88 54.38 -40.28
N GLY A 3 27.85 53.60 -40.63
CA GLY A 3 26.55 53.63 -39.97
C GLY A 3 26.56 52.66 -38.78
N ASN A 4 26.31 53.18 -37.57
CA ASN A 4 26.27 52.42 -36.32
C ASN A 4 24.99 51.58 -36.21
N LEU A 5 25.17 50.25 -36.12
CA LEU A 5 24.12 49.29 -35.79
C LEU A 5 23.88 49.28 -34.26
N VAL A 6 22.73 49.80 -33.83
CA VAL A 6 22.26 49.65 -32.45
C VAL A 6 21.62 48.26 -32.29
N ALA A 7 22.37 47.33 -31.69
CA ALA A 7 21.86 46.01 -31.31
C ALA A 7 20.95 46.13 -30.08
N ARG A 8 19.64 45.91 -30.27
CA ARG A 8 18.64 45.88 -29.20
C ARG A 8 18.80 44.58 -28.39
N LYS A 9 19.42 44.68 -27.22
CA LYS A 9 19.61 43.58 -26.25
C LYS A 9 18.24 43.10 -25.75
N ARG A 10 17.80 41.91 -26.19
CA ARG A 10 16.58 41.27 -25.66
C ARG A 10 16.88 40.77 -24.25
N ASN A 11 16.12 41.30 -23.28
CA ASN A 11 16.16 40.91 -21.88
C ASN A 11 15.56 39.49 -21.74
N ILE A 12 16.42 38.46 -21.67
CA ILE A 12 15.99 37.09 -21.38
C ILE A 12 15.87 36.97 -19.86
N GLN A 13 14.68 37.29 -19.36
CA GLN A 13 14.32 37.03 -17.99
C GLN A 13 14.20 35.51 -17.81
N CYS A 14 15.09 34.92 -17.02
CA CYS A 14 15.06 33.51 -16.63
C CYS A 14 13.77 33.21 -15.86
N ARG A 15 12.71 32.84 -16.59
CA ARG A 15 11.53 32.22 -15.99
C ARG A 15 11.93 30.86 -15.41
N THR A 16 11.69 30.69 -14.13
CA THR A 16 11.78 29.42 -13.41
C THR A 16 11.07 28.32 -14.21
N LYS A 17 11.82 27.28 -14.61
CA LYS A 17 11.27 26.14 -15.35
C LYS A 17 10.30 25.38 -14.43
N VAL A 18 9.01 25.46 -14.72
CA VAL A 18 8.00 24.61 -14.09
C VAL A 18 8.32 23.14 -14.43
N LYS A 19 8.58 22.30 -13.43
CA LYS A 19 9.02 20.90 -13.59
C LYS A 19 7.89 19.93 -13.98
N THR A 20 6.68 20.42 -14.17
CA THR A 20 5.43 19.65 -14.25
C THR A 20 5.04 19.19 -15.66
N GLY A 21 5.77 19.60 -16.71
CA GLY A 21 5.47 19.19 -18.09
C GLY A 21 5.84 17.73 -18.41
N CYS A 22 5.17 17.12 -19.41
CA CYS A 22 5.47 15.77 -19.87
C CYS A 22 6.90 15.68 -20.43
N ALA A 23 7.49 14.48 -20.41
CA ALA A 23 8.86 14.23 -20.83
C ALA A 23 9.10 14.69 -22.28
N THR A 24 8.19 14.38 -23.20
CA THR A 24 8.27 14.82 -24.60
C THR A 24 8.29 16.34 -24.75
N CYS A 25 7.43 17.07 -24.01
CA CYS A 25 7.41 18.54 -24.05
C CYS A 25 8.67 19.15 -23.41
N ARG A 26 9.19 18.54 -22.34
CA ARG A 26 10.45 18.95 -21.71
C ARG A 26 11.64 18.76 -22.64
N ILE A 27 11.74 17.61 -23.31
CA ILE A 27 12.78 17.32 -24.34
C ILE A 27 12.69 18.36 -25.47
N ARG A 28 11.47 18.61 -25.95
CA ARG A 28 11.22 19.60 -27.02
C ARG A 28 11.36 21.05 -26.57
N LYS A 29 11.57 21.31 -25.27
CA LYS A 29 11.61 22.66 -24.66
C LYS A 29 10.38 23.51 -25.01
N VAL A 30 9.21 22.87 -25.15
CA VAL A 30 7.92 23.54 -25.38
C VAL A 30 7.08 23.51 -24.10
N LYS A 31 6.30 24.57 -23.84
CA LYS A 31 5.39 24.61 -22.69
C LYS A 31 4.35 23.49 -22.82
N CYS A 32 4.33 22.55 -21.88
CA CYS A 32 3.33 21.49 -21.81
C CYS A 32 1.96 22.09 -21.43
N ASP A 33 0.89 21.51 -21.97
CA ASP A 33 -0.49 21.80 -21.57
C ASP A 33 -0.94 20.99 -20.34
N GLU A 34 -0.07 20.11 -19.83
CA GLU A 34 -0.24 19.32 -18.60
C GLU A 34 -1.47 18.40 -18.54
N ASN A 35 -2.18 18.26 -19.67
CA ASN A 35 -3.25 17.28 -19.81
C ASN A 35 -2.72 15.85 -19.61
N LYS A 36 -3.42 15.10 -18.76
CA LYS A 36 -3.16 13.69 -18.48
C LYS A 36 -4.22 12.84 -19.18
N PRO A 37 -3.91 11.61 -19.64
CA PRO A 37 -2.60 10.93 -19.57
C PRO A 37 -1.60 11.42 -20.63
N PHE A 38 -2.08 12.07 -21.69
CA PHE A 38 -1.27 12.56 -22.80
C PHE A 38 -1.49 14.06 -23.05
N CYS A 39 -0.40 14.76 -23.31
CA CYS A 39 -0.43 16.18 -23.62
C CYS A 39 -1.03 16.43 -25.02
N GLN A 40 -1.90 17.42 -25.18
CA GLN A 40 -2.51 17.76 -26.48
C GLN A 40 -1.46 18.24 -27.49
N LYS A 41 -0.36 18.84 -27.03
CA LYS A 41 0.76 19.21 -27.91
C LYS A 41 1.53 18.02 -28.48
N CYS A 42 1.43 16.87 -27.82
CA CYS A 42 2.06 15.64 -28.23
C CYS A 42 1.16 14.97 -29.27
N VAL A 43 -0.10 14.74 -28.87
CA VAL A 43 -1.16 14.12 -29.69
C VAL A 43 -1.42 14.93 -30.96
N GLY A 44 -1.63 16.24 -30.85
CA GLY A 44 -1.91 17.12 -31.98
C GLY A 44 -0.76 17.29 -32.97
N THR A 45 0.46 16.85 -32.61
CA THR A 45 1.61 16.80 -33.54
C THR A 45 1.92 15.39 -34.03
N GLY A 46 1.04 14.43 -33.78
CA GLY A 46 1.22 13.02 -34.16
C GLY A 46 2.36 12.32 -33.41
N ARG A 47 2.80 12.84 -32.25
CA ARG A 47 3.88 12.25 -31.45
C ARG A 47 3.31 11.48 -30.26
N THR A 48 3.93 10.34 -29.97
CA THR A 48 3.72 9.62 -28.71
C THR A 48 4.12 10.54 -27.56
N CYS A 49 3.21 10.71 -26.60
CA CYS A 49 3.49 11.46 -25.38
C CYS A 49 4.12 10.50 -24.38
N ASP A 50 5.40 10.71 -24.05
CA ASP A 50 6.20 9.89 -23.12
C ASP A 50 5.78 10.07 -21.64
N GLY A 51 4.57 10.59 -21.41
CA GLY A 51 3.99 10.79 -20.09
C GLY A 51 4.73 11.82 -19.23
N TYR A 52 4.34 11.86 -17.96
CA TYR A 52 4.93 12.73 -16.93
C TYR A 52 5.95 11.93 -16.11
N GLU A 53 6.89 12.59 -15.42
CA GLU A 53 7.86 11.89 -14.56
C GLU A 53 7.14 10.95 -13.59
N SER A 54 7.52 9.67 -13.65
CA SER A 54 6.91 8.61 -12.85
C SER A 54 7.22 8.82 -11.36
N PRO A 55 6.20 8.85 -10.48
CA PRO A 55 6.38 8.93 -9.03
C PRO A 55 7.15 7.73 -8.43
N PHE A 56 7.29 6.63 -9.18
CA PHE A 56 7.96 5.40 -8.74
C PHE A 56 9.49 5.46 -8.87
N ARG A 57 10.04 6.58 -9.30
CA ARG A 57 11.49 6.82 -9.29
C ARG A 57 11.93 7.23 -7.88
N PHE A 58 11.74 6.36 -6.89
CA PHE A 58 12.35 6.60 -5.58
C PHE A 58 13.88 6.58 -5.74
N TYR A 59 14.52 7.54 -5.06
CA TYR A 59 15.97 7.61 -4.92
C TYR A 59 16.46 6.26 -4.40
N ILE A 60 17.03 5.44 -5.28
CA ILE A 60 18.02 4.46 -4.87
C ILE A 60 19.05 5.29 -4.11
N SER A 61 19.18 5.07 -2.81
CA SER A 61 20.30 5.55 -2.02
C SER A 61 21.56 5.11 -2.76
N GLN A 62 22.17 6.06 -3.46
CA GLN A 62 23.43 6.04 -4.22
C GLN A 62 23.76 4.78 -5.03
N PRO A 63 24.07 4.89 -6.34
CA PRO A 63 24.71 3.79 -7.05
C PRO A 63 26.04 3.51 -6.37
N ILE A 64 26.21 2.28 -5.87
CA ILE A 64 27.55 1.74 -5.62
C ILE A 64 28.20 1.68 -6.99
N ASN A 65 28.98 2.72 -7.30
CA ASN A 65 29.96 2.68 -8.36
C ASN A 65 30.88 1.51 -8.06
N ASN A 66 30.72 0.42 -8.77
CA ASN A 66 31.82 -0.48 -9.05
C ASN A 66 31.72 -0.88 -10.52
N ALA A 67 32.49 -0.14 -11.32
CA ALA A 67 33.02 -0.64 -12.57
C ALA A 67 33.67 -2.00 -12.28
N HIS A 68 33.32 -3.03 -13.05
CA HIS A 68 34.25 -4.00 -13.61
C HIS A 68 33.56 -4.62 -14.83
N ALA A 69 33.89 -4.05 -15.99
CA ALA A 69 33.67 -4.68 -17.27
C ALA A 69 34.57 -5.92 -17.34
N GLY A 70 34.00 -7.09 -17.07
CA GLY A 70 34.62 -8.39 -17.27
C GLY A 70 33.68 -9.23 -18.12
N GLY A 71 33.90 -9.23 -19.43
CA GLY A 71 33.15 -10.05 -20.37
C GLY A 71 33.39 -11.53 -20.10
N ILE A 72 32.34 -12.26 -19.73
CA ILE A 72 32.33 -13.72 -19.79
C ILE A 72 31.39 -14.12 -20.93
N LYS A 73 31.98 -14.86 -21.88
CA LYS A 73 31.33 -15.37 -23.09
C LYS A 73 30.26 -16.40 -22.70
N SER A 74 29.00 -16.10 -22.99
CA SER A 74 27.92 -17.08 -22.93
C SER A 74 27.97 -18.00 -24.14
N GLY A 75 28.34 -19.26 -23.91
CA GLY A 75 28.28 -20.34 -24.89
C GLY A 75 27.73 -21.60 -24.23
N ALA A 76 26.41 -21.67 -24.07
CA ALA A 76 25.67 -22.92 -23.86
C ALA A 76 24.22 -22.69 -24.27
N GLY A 77 23.75 -23.44 -25.26
CA GLY A 77 22.43 -23.29 -25.85
C GLY A 77 21.31 -23.52 -24.84
N LEU A 78 20.46 -22.51 -24.65
CA LEU A 78 19.16 -22.68 -24.04
C LEU A 78 18.17 -23.05 -25.14
N GLN A 79 17.76 -24.32 -25.14
CA GLN A 79 16.56 -24.74 -25.86
C GLN A 79 15.35 -23.93 -25.35
N PRO A 80 14.41 -23.52 -26.22
CA PRO A 80 13.20 -22.87 -25.79
C PRO A 80 12.32 -23.90 -25.07
N ILE A 81 12.25 -23.82 -23.74
CA ILE A 81 11.24 -24.53 -22.97
C ILE A 81 9.90 -23.91 -23.35
N ARG A 82 9.11 -24.63 -24.15
CA ARG A 82 7.68 -24.37 -24.37
C ARG A 82 7.01 -24.23 -22.99
N PRO A 83 6.27 -23.14 -22.70
CA PRO A 83 5.52 -23.07 -21.47
C PRO A 83 4.37 -24.09 -21.58
N THR A 84 4.53 -25.23 -20.92
CA THR A 84 3.40 -26.04 -20.48
C THR A 84 2.51 -25.11 -19.67
N LEU A 85 1.23 -25.03 -20.01
CA LEU A 85 0.26 -24.21 -19.29
C LEU A 85 0.17 -24.75 -17.85
N THR A 86 0.98 -24.24 -16.94
CA THR A 86 0.94 -24.65 -15.53
C THR A 86 -0.34 -24.06 -14.96
N GLU A 87 -1.38 -24.87 -14.87
CA GLU A 87 -2.58 -24.51 -14.12
C GLU A 87 -2.16 -24.13 -12.70
N ILE A 88 -2.58 -22.95 -12.25
CA ILE A 88 -2.27 -22.49 -10.90
C ILE A 88 -3.07 -23.34 -9.92
N ALA A 89 -2.36 -24.08 -9.06
CA ALA A 89 -2.98 -24.98 -8.12
C ALA A 89 -3.75 -24.18 -7.04
N PRO A 90 -4.92 -24.64 -6.58
CA PRO A 90 -5.65 -23.99 -5.49
C PRO A 90 -4.81 -23.78 -4.23
N GLN A 91 -3.87 -24.69 -3.95
CA GLN A 91 -2.96 -24.59 -2.82
C GLN A 91 -2.01 -23.39 -2.93
N ASP A 92 -1.56 -23.05 -4.15
CA ASP A 92 -0.70 -21.88 -4.37
C ASP A 92 -1.46 -20.56 -4.11
N ILE A 93 -2.76 -20.55 -4.43
CA ILE A 93 -3.66 -19.41 -4.19
C ILE A 93 -3.84 -19.23 -2.69
N ASP A 94 -4.18 -20.29 -1.96
CA ASP A 94 -4.36 -20.26 -0.51
C ASP A 94 -3.08 -19.81 0.20
N LEU A 95 -1.93 -20.36 -0.22
CA LEU A 95 -0.62 -19.99 0.32
C LEU A 95 -0.30 -18.50 0.12
N LEU A 96 -0.49 -17.97 -1.09
CA LEU A 96 -0.23 -16.55 -1.35
C LEU A 96 -1.24 -15.65 -0.63
N ASN A 97 -2.52 -16.03 -0.59
CA ASN A 97 -3.57 -15.32 0.13
C ASN A 97 -3.22 -15.22 1.63
N ARG A 98 -2.71 -16.30 2.23
CA ARG A 98 -2.18 -16.31 3.59
C ARG A 98 -1.03 -15.34 3.76
N TYR A 99 -0.09 -15.27 2.81
CA TYR A 99 1.08 -14.41 2.90
C TYR A 99 0.81 -12.91 2.73
N PHE A 100 -0.34 -12.50 2.21
CA PHE A 100 -0.64 -11.08 2.08
C PHE A 100 -0.74 -10.30 3.40
N SER A 101 -1.04 -10.97 4.52
CA SER A 101 -1.28 -10.31 5.81
C SER A 101 -0.61 -11.04 6.96
N THR A 102 0.05 -10.34 7.89
CA THR A 102 0.62 -10.91 9.14
C THR A 102 -0.44 -11.40 10.11
N LYS A 103 -1.69 -10.94 9.96
CA LYS A 103 -2.83 -11.42 10.77
C LYS A 103 -3.12 -12.90 10.56
N THR A 104 -2.78 -13.45 9.40
CA THR A 104 -3.02 -14.87 9.08
C THR A 104 -2.11 -15.82 9.85
N MET A 105 -1.03 -15.34 10.48
CA MET A 105 -0.23 -16.12 11.45
C MET A 105 -1.06 -16.54 12.67
N PHE A 106 -2.22 -15.92 12.88
CA PHE A 106 -3.14 -16.19 13.98
C PHE A 106 -4.41 -16.92 13.47
N ASP A 107 -4.30 -17.74 12.44
CA ASP A 107 -5.41 -18.47 11.79
C ASP A 107 -6.58 -17.59 11.33
N VAL A 108 -6.30 -16.34 10.97
CA VAL A 108 -7.29 -15.47 10.34
C VAL A 108 -7.29 -15.72 8.84
N LYS A 109 -8.44 -16.10 8.28
CA LYS A 109 -8.61 -16.21 6.83
C LYS A 109 -8.75 -14.83 6.18
N LEU A 110 -8.02 -14.60 5.10
CA LEU A 110 -8.11 -13.38 4.30
C LEU A 110 -9.02 -13.63 3.07
N GLY A 111 -9.83 -12.64 2.69
CA GLY A 111 -10.74 -12.72 1.54
C GLY A 111 -10.12 -12.33 0.19
N CYS A 112 -8.82 -12.58 -0.01
CA CYS A 112 -8.06 -12.10 -1.17
C CYS A 112 -7.71 -13.21 -2.19
N ASP A 113 -8.53 -14.26 -2.30
CA ASP A 113 -8.28 -15.40 -3.21
C ASP A 113 -8.24 -14.96 -4.69
N GLU A 114 -9.10 -14.02 -5.08
CA GLU A 114 -9.14 -13.46 -6.45
C GLU A 114 -7.87 -12.67 -6.77
N GLU A 115 -7.43 -11.86 -5.83
CA GLU A 115 -6.22 -11.06 -5.92
C GLU A 115 -4.98 -11.95 -5.97
N ALA A 116 -4.90 -12.98 -5.13
CA ALA A 116 -3.83 -13.98 -5.14
C ALA A 116 -3.75 -14.68 -6.50
N ARG A 117 -4.87 -15.12 -7.05
CA ARG A 117 -4.90 -15.78 -8.37
C ARG A 117 -4.42 -14.85 -9.48
N LYS A 118 -4.87 -13.59 -9.50
CA LYS A 118 -4.43 -12.59 -10.49
C LYS A 118 -2.93 -12.32 -10.41
N VAL A 119 -2.38 -12.23 -9.20
CA VAL A 119 -0.95 -12.07 -8.97
C VAL A 119 -0.19 -13.28 -9.50
N LEU A 120 -0.60 -14.51 -9.17
CA LEU A 120 0.06 -15.74 -9.63
C LEU A 120 0.01 -15.87 -11.16
N GLN A 121 -1.14 -15.60 -11.79
CA GLN A 121 -1.29 -15.58 -13.24
C GLN A 121 -0.34 -14.59 -13.91
N ALA A 122 -0.27 -13.36 -13.36
CA ALA A 122 0.60 -12.34 -13.91
C ALA A 122 2.08 -12.69 -13.71
N SER A 123 2.44 -13.30 -12.59
CA SER A 123 3.81 -13.73 -12.31
C SER A 123 4.37 -14.67 -13.39
N LEU A 124 3.56 -15.56 -13.99
CA LEU A 124 4.03 -16.45 -15.05
C LEU A 124 4.65 -15.71 -16.24
N THR A 125 4.22 -14.47 -16.50
CA THR A 125 4.65 -13.67 -17.67
C THR A 125 5.46 -12.45 -17.28
N ASP A 126 5.24 -11.88 -16.10
CA ASP A 126 5.79 -10.59 -15.67
C ASP A 126 6.93 -10.76 -14.63
N PRO A 127 8.20 -10.46 -15.00
CA PRO A 127 9.34 -10.64 -14.10
C PRO A 127 9.27 -9.82 -12.80
N PRO A 128 8.97 -8.50 -12.81
CA PRO A 128 8.74 -7.73 -11.58
C PRO A 128 7.79 -8.41 -10.59
N ILE A 129 6.66 -8.94 -11.08
CA ILE A 129 5.69 -9.63 -10.22
C ILE A 129 6.26 -10.93 -9.66
N ARG A 130 6.98 -11.74 -10.46
CA ARG A 130 7.64 -12.96 -9.94
C ARG A 130 8.58 -12.65 -8.80
N HIS A 131 9.46 -11.66 -8.99
CA HIS A 131 10.42 -11.27 -7.97
C HIS A 131 9.70 -10.76 -6.71
N ALA A 132 8.62 -10.00 -6.85
CA ALA A 132 7.81 -9.56 -5.72
C ALA A 132 7.12 -10.73 -4.99
N VAL A 133 6.62 -11.75 -5.71
CA VAL A 133 6.06 -12.97 -5.09
C VAL A 133 7.13 -13.75 -4.34
N SER A 134 8.30 -13.97 -4.94
CA SER A 134 9.44 -14.64 -4.28
C SER A 134 9.91 -13.88 -3.04
N SER A 135 9.94 -12.55 -3.10
CA SER A 135 10.27 -11.70 -1.96
C SER A 135 9.28 -11.88 -0.81
N LEU A 136 7.97 -11.76 -1.09
CA LEU A 136 6.94 -11.89 -0.07
C LEU A 136 6.99 -13.27 0.61
N ARG A 137 7.15 -14.34 -0.17
CA ARG A 137 7.28 -15.71 0.37
C ARG A 137 8.48 -15.85 1.30
N ALA A 138 9.68 -15.49 0.83
CA ALA A 138 10.90 -15.63 1.61
C ALA A 138 10.88 -14.81 2.92
N LEU A 139 10.44 -13.55 2.84
CA LEU A 139 10.32 -12.68 4.02
C LEU A 139 9.26 -13.18 5.00
N ARG A 140 8.21 -13.83 4.49
CA ARG A 140 7.14 -14.33 5.33
C ARG A 140 7.50 -15.64 6.02
N GLU A 141 8.12 -16.57 5.31
CA GLU A 141 8.66 -17.81 5.87
C GLU A 141 9.71 -17.50 6.95
N ASP A 142 10.58 -16.52 6.70
CA ASP A 142 11.55 -16.04 7.69
C ASP A 142 10.88 -15.47 8.94
N LEU A 143 9.85 -14.64 8.78
CA LEU A 143 9.09 -14.08 9.91
C LEU A 143 8.38 -15.17 10.72
N GLU A 144 7.80 -16.16 10.06
CA GLU A 144 7.11 -17.30 10.70
C GLU A 144 8.11 -18.20 11.45
N THR A 145 9.31 -18.41 10.91
CA THR A 145 10.36 -19.22 11.55
C THR A 145 11.06 -18.49 12.70
N SER A 146 11.21 -17.16 12.57
CA SER A 146 11.88 -16.33 13.59
C SER A 146 11.02 -16.06 14.82
N GLY A 147 9.72 -16.35 14.79
CA GLY A 147 8.79 -16.15 15.92
C GLY A 147 9.19 -16.89 17.21
N ASP A 148 10.03 -17.93 17.09
CA ASP A 148 10.46 -18.79 18.19
C ASP A 148 11.85 -18.44 18.77
N ILE A 149 12.59 -17.48 18.17
CA ILE A 149 13.98 -17.16 18.57
C ILE A 149 14.06 -15.77 19.25
N PRO A 150 14.70 -15.63 20.43
CA PRO A 150 14.89 -14.35 21.09
C PRO A 150 15.62 -13.32 20.21
N ALA A 151 15.12 -12.08 20.19
CA ALA A 151 15.63 -10.96 19.38
C ALA A 151 17.12 -10.63 19.58
N SER A 152 17.75 -11.09 20.66
CA SER A 152 19.18 -10.93 20.94
C SER A 152 20.10 -11.85 20.13
N VAL A 153 19.55 -12.89 19.48
CA VAL A 153 20.31 -13.91 18.73
C VAL A 153 19.96 -13.92 17.23
N ALA A 154 18.92 -13.19 16.81
CA ALA A 154 18.47 -13.14 15.42
C ALA A 154 19.50 -12.40 14.52
N GLN A 155 20.46 -13.16 13.96
CA GLN A 155 21.23 -12.71 12.81
C GLN A 155 20.32 -12.67 11.57
N GLN A 156 20.61 -11.75 10.64
CA GLN A 156 19.92 -11.72 9.35
C GLN A 156 20.07 -13.10 8.69
N THR A 157 18.94 -13.75 8.39
CA THR A 157 18.96 -15.06 7.79
C THR A 157 19.23 -14.92 6.28
N PRO A 158 19.86 -15.93 5.65
CA PRO A 158 20.01 -15.96 4.19
C PRO A 158 18.66 -15.84 3.45
N SER A 159 17.56 -16.29 4.06
CA SER A 159 16.21 -16.16 3.51
C SER A 159 15.73 -14.71 3.49
N TYR A 160 15.96 -13.98 4.60
CA TYR A 160 15.65 -12.55 4.69
C TYR A 160 16.40 -11.73 3.63
N ASP A 161 17.71 -11.98 3.49
CA ASP A 161 18.56 -11.29 2.51
C ASP A 161 18.12 -11.56 1.08
N TYR A 162 17.82 -12.83 0.76
CA TYR A 162 17.23 -13.20 -0.53
C TYR A 162 15.91 -12.45 -0.75
N GLY A 163 15.03 -12.43 0.25
CA GLY A 163 13.76 -11.71 0.20
C GLY A 163 13.91 -10.22 -0.12
N LEU A 164 14.87 -9.54 0.51
CA LEU A 164 15.19 -8.14 0.23
C LEU A 164 15.79 -7.93 -1.16
N GLN A 165 16.67 -8.83 -1.61
CA GLN A 165 17.23 -8.75 -2.95
C GLN A 165 16.13 -8.85 -4.01
N GLN A 166 15.22 -9.82 -3.87
CA GLN A 166 14.09 -9.98 -4.78
C GLN A 166 13.16 -8.76 -4.76
N TYR A 167 12.96 -8.14 -3.60
CA TYR A 167 12.19 -6.90 -3.50
C TYR A 167 12.83 -5.76 -4.32
N CYS A 168 14.15 -5.55 -4.18
CA CYS A 168 14.88 -4.53 -4.93
C CYS A 168 14.84 -4.77 -6.45
N VAL A 169 14.98 -6.02 -6.88
CA VAL A 169 14.87 -6.39 -8.30
C VAL A 169 13.46 -6.10 -8.82
N ALA A 170 12.42 -6.45 -8.06
CA ALA A 170 11.04 -6.15 -8.42
C ALA A 170 10.77 -4.64 -8.56
N LEU A 171 11.27 -3.83 -7.62
CA LEU A 171 11.17 -2.37 -7.67
C LEU A 171 11.86 -1.78 -8.91
N GLY A 172 13.09 -2.22 -9.20
CA GLY A 172 13.85 -1.76 -10.36
C GLY A 172 13.20 -2.16 -11.69
N GLY A 173 12.69 -3.39 -11.77
CA GLY A 173 11.93 -3.87 -12.91
C GLY A 173 10.64 -3.07 -13.13
N LEU A 174 9.88 -2.81 -12.06
CA LEU A 174 8.66 -2.01 -12.13
C LEU A 174 8.94 -0.56 -12.57
N ALA A 175 9.95 0.09 -12.00
CA ALA A 175 10.32 1.45 -12.35
C ALA A 175 10.70 1.57 -13.84
N SER A 176 11.35 0.53 -14.38
CA SER A 176 11.68 0.45 -15.81
C SER A 176 10.41 0.33 -16.66
N SER A 177 9.48 -0.56 -16.29
CA SER A 177 8.19 -0.75 -16.97
C SER A 177 7.31 0.50 -16.97
N LEU A 178 7.39 1.33 -15.93
CA LEU A 178 6.63 2.56 -15.79
C LEU A 178 7.24 3.78 -16.51
N SER A 179 8.40 3.64 -17.13
CA SER A 179 9.03 4.73 -17.90
C SER A 179 8.33 5.02 -19.24
N SER A 180 7.57 4.05 -19.78
CA SER A 180 6.68 4.23 -20.93
C SER A 180 5.46 3.30 -20.77
N PRO A 181 4.47 3.71 -19.96
CA PRO A 181 3.44 2.78 -19.48
C PRO A 181 2.43 2.42 -20.57
N GLY A 182 2.44 1.15 -20.99
CA GLY A 182 1.30 0.51 -21.66
C GLY A 182 0.31 -0.10 -20.66
N SER A 183 -0.84 -0.59 -21.13
CA SER A 183 -1.86 -1.24 -20.28
C SER A 183 -1.30 -2.36 -19.39
N ASN A 184 -0.37 -3.16 -19.94
CA ASN A 184 0.27 -4.24 -19.19
C ASN A 184 1.21 -3.72 -18.08
N GLY A 185 1.90 -2.60 -18.33
CA GLY A 185 2.76 -1.97 -17.31
C GLY A 185 1.97 -1.39 -16.14
N LEU A 186 0.77 -0.86 -16.40
CA LEU A 186 -0.13 -0.37 -15.35
C LEU A 186 -0.72 -1.52 -14.52
N LYS A 187 -1.13 -2.61 -15.18
CA LYS A 187 -1.56 -3.84 -14.50
C LYS A 187 -0.44 -4.39 -13.62
N SER A 188 0.79 -4.44 -14.14
CA SER A 188 1.98 -4.83 -13.41
C SER A 188 2.19 -3.99 -12.16
N ALA A 189 2.12 -2.67 -12.30
CA ALA A 189 2.27 -1.73 -11.19
C ALA A 189 1.26 -1.94 -10.07
N LEU A 190 -0.02 -2.13 -10.39
CA LEU A 190 -1.05 -2.32 -9.39
C LEU A 190 -0.90 -3.65 -8.65
N LEU A 191 -0.53 -4.73 -9.34
CA LEU A 191 -0.24 -6.03 -8.70
C LEU A 191 1.04 -5.98 -7.86
N CYS A 192 2.08 -5.28 -8.32
CA CYS A 192 3.26 -5.01 -7.51
C CYS A 192 2.93 -4.18 -6.28
N CYS A 193 2.06 -3.15 -6.37
CA CYS A 193 1.61 -2.41 -5.19
C CYS A 193 0.94 -3.32 -4.15
N GLN A 194 0.11 -4.29 -4.56
CA GLN A 194 -0.47 -5.28 -3.63
C GLN A 194 0.62 -6.04 -2.87
N LEU A 195 1.60 -6.57 -3.60
CA LEU A 195 2.72 -7.32 -3.02
C LEU A 195 3.63 -6.45 -2.14
N PHE A 196 3.93 -5.22 -2.57
CA PHE A 196 4.79 -4.32 -1.84
C PHE A 196 4.14 -3.80 -0.55
N ILE A 197 2.83 -3.58 -0.55
CA ILE A 197 2.07 -3.30 0.68
C ILE A 197 2.24 -4.46 1.68
N SER A 198 2.09 -5.71 1.22
CA SER A 198 2.30 -6.89 2.07
C SER A 198 3.76 -7.05 2.54
N ILE A 199 4.74 -6.83 1.66
CA ILE A 199 6.17 -6.88 2.00
C ILE A 199 6.51 -5.82 3.05
N GLU A 200 6.07 -4.57 2.88
CA GLU A 200 6.36 -3.52 3.84
C GLU A 200 5.63 -3.75 5.18
N GLN A 201 4.49 -4.46 5.18
CA GLN A 201 3.84 -4.93 6.41
C GLN A 201 4.74 -5.91 7.17
N VAL A 202 5.26 -6.93 6.49
CA VAL A 202 6.16 -7.94 7.06
C VAL A 202 7.42 -7.25 7.63
N ARG A 203 7.97 -6.29 6.89
CA ARG A 203 9.14 -5.50 7.31
C ARG A 203 8.85 -4.46 8.39
N GLY A 204 7.58 -4.16 8.66
CA GLY A 204 7.15 -3.14 9.62
C GLY A 204 7.41 -1.70 9.16
N ASN A 205 7.57 -1.46 7.86
CA ASN A 205 7.82 -0.14 7.29
C ASN A 205 6.53 0.49 6.75
N TYR A 206 5.71 0.97 7.68
CA TYR A 206 4.40 1.56 7.34
C TYR A 206 4.50 2.83 6.50
N ALA A 207 5.57 3.61 6.66
CA ALA A 207 5.82 4.78 5.81
C ALA A 207 5.95 4.40 4.32
N ALA A 208 6.69 3.35 4.00
CA ALA A 208 6.79 2.86 2.62
C ALA A 208 5.49 2.17 2.16
N MET A 209 4.79 1.46 3.05
CA MET A 209 3.47 0.90 2.77
C MET A 209 2.49 2.00 2.31
N ALA A 210 2.43 3.12 3.03
CA ALA A 210 1.58 4.25 2.68
C ALA A 210 1.95 4.83 1.31
N GLN A 211 3.24 4.90 0.97
CA GLN A 211 3.66 5.31 -0.37
C GLN A 211 3.12 4.38 -1.46
N HIS A 212 3.19 3.06 -1.29
CA HIS A 212 2.63 2.10 -2.26
C HIS A 212 1.11 2.20 -2.39
N ILE A 213 0.40 2.47 -1.28
CA ILE A 213 -1.05 2.75 -1.26
C ILE A 213 -1.33 4.03 -2.08
N ILE A 214 -0.71 5.14 -1.72
CA ILE A 214 -0.94 6.46 -2.32
C ILE A 214 -0.66 6.41 -3.83
N GLN A 215 0.48 5.86 -4.24
CA GLN A 215 0.82 5.82 -5.66
C GLN A 215 -0.04 4.83 -6.45
N GLY A 216 -0.40 3.69 -5.86
CA GLY A 216 -1.27 2.73 -6.51
C GLY A 216 -2.69 3.27 -6.71
N LEU A 217 -3.28 3.93 -5.70
CA LEU A 217 -4.57 4.61 -5.83
C LEU A 217 -4.52 5.74 -6.84
N ARG A 218 -3.40 6.47 -6.90
CA ARG A 218 -3.16 7.49 -7.92
C ARG A 218 -3.14 6.91 -9.34
N ILE A 219 -2.48 5.77 -9.57
CA ILE A 219 -2.54 5.07 -10.87
C ILE A 219 -3.99 4.73 -11.22
N MET A 220 -4.74 4.15 -10.28
CA MET A 220 -6.14 3.79 -10.51
C MET A 220 -6.99 4.99 -10.95
N HIS A 221 -6.78 6.14 -10.30
CA HIS A 221 -7.49 7.37 -10.63
C HIS A 221 -7.03 7.97 -11.97
N GLU A 222 -5.72 8.18 -12.17
CA GLU A 222 -5.17 8.79 -13.38
C GLU A 222 -5.47 8.00 -14.66
N TYR A 223 -5.54 6.66 -14.56
CA TYR A 223 -5.80 5.77 -15.70
C TYR A 223 -7.22 5.19 -15.73
N ARG A 224 -8.14 5.73 -14.92
CA ARG A 224 -9.57 5.39 -14.92
C ARG A 224 -9.83 3.89 -14.78
N ALA A 225 -9.32 3.29 -13.70
CA ALA A 225 -9.67 1.92 -13.32
C ALA A 225 -11.18 1.77 -13.04
N ARG A 226 -11.83 2.84 -12.57
CA ARG A 226 -13.28 2.92 -12.32
C ARG A 226 -13.92 4.06 -13.11
N PRO A 227 -15.25 4.02 -13.34
CA PRO A 227 -15.98 5.16 -13.89
C PRO A 227 -15.86 6.39 -12.97
N ASN A 228 -15.80 7.59 -13.56
CA ASN A 228 -15.76 8.86 -12.83
C ASN A 228 -16.49 9.97 -13.59
N PHE A 229 -16.83 11.07 -12.93
CA PHE A 229 -17.27 12.27 -13.64
C PHE A 229 -16.06 13.10 -14.07
N VAL A 230 -16.11 13.63 -15.28
CA VAL A 230 -15.10 14.57 -15.82
C VAL A 230 -15.59 16.02 -15.76
N ALA A 231 -16.92 16.20 -15.67
CA ALA A 231 -17.61 17.46 -15.46
C ALA A 231 -18.96 17.16 -14.80
N THR A 232 -19.68 18.18 -14.34
CA THR A 232 -21.02 18.04 -13.76
C THR A 232 -21.90 17.19 -14.68
N ASN A 233 -22.40 16.06 -14.15
CA ASN A 233 -23.24 15.08 -14.83
C ASN A 233 -22.65 14.39 -16.08
N LYS A 234 -21.35 14.55 -16.36
CA LYS A 234 -20.67 13.86 -17.46
C LYS A 234 -19.87 12.67 -16.95
N LEU A 235 -20.55 11.53 -16.87
CA LEU A 235 -19.94 10.25 -16.52
C LEU A 235 -19.06 9.75 -17.66
N VAL A 236 -17.89 9.25 -17.32
CA VAL A 236 -16.96 8.61 -18.24
C VAL A 236 -16.71 7.18 -17.77
N PRO A 237 -16.83 6.18 -18.65
CA PRO A 237 -16.67 4.78 -18.25
C PRO A 237 -15.21 4.48 -17.88
N ALA A 238 -15.04 3.38 -17.13
CA ALA A 238 -13.72 2.81 -16.87
C ALA A 238 -13.01 2.47 -18.20
N HIS A 239 -11.68 2.52 -18.18
CA HIS A 239 -10.90 2.15 -19.35
C HIS A 239 -11.01 0.64 -19.65
N GLN A 240 -11.13 0.26 -20.93
CA GLN A 240 -11.47 -1.10 -21.39
C GLN A 240 -10.46 -2.20 -21.01
N GLY A 241 -9.23 -1.85 -20.62
CA GLY A 241 -8.27 -2.79 -20.04
C GLY A 241 -8.44 -2.85 -18.53
N GLN A 242 -9.29 -3.76 -18.03
CA GLN A 242 -9.67 -3.84 -16.61
C GLN A 242 -8.43 -3.90 -15.69
N LEU A 243 -8.09 -2.76 -15.10
CA LEU A 243 -6.98 -2.62 -14.17
C LEU A 243 -7.34 -3.31 -12.83
N PRO A 244 -6.37 -3.90 -12.11
CA PRO A 244 -6.62 -4.45 -10.79
C PRO A 244 -7.14 -3.39 -9.81
N PHE A 245 -8.14 -3.75 -9.01
CA PHE A 245 -8.70 -2.87 -7.97
C PHE A 245 -7.85 -2.97 -6.69
N LEU A 246 -6.83 -2.12 -6.60
CA LEU A 246 -5.96 -2.03 -5.43
C LEU A 246 -6.72 -1.57 -4.18
N ASP A 247 -7.70 -0.67 -4.33
CA ASP A 247 -8.57 -0.22 -3.24
C ASP A 247 -9.30 -1.38 -2.55
N VAL A 248 -9.85 -2.34 -3.31
CA VAL A 248 -10.50 -3.54 -2.77
C VAL A 248 -9.52 -4.39 -1.99
N PHE A 249 -8.31 -4.62 -2.52
CA PHE A 249 -7.27 -5.37 -1.84
C PHE A 249 -6.89 -4.71 -0.50
N ILE A 250 -6.66 -3.40 -0.51
CA ILE A 250 -6.30 -2.62 0.67
C ILE A 250 -7.37 -2.75 1.76
N ILE A 251 -8.65 -2.58 1.39
CA ILE A 251 -9.74 -2.66 2.36
C ILE A 251 -9.83 -4.06 2.96
N LYS A 252 -9.78 -5.12 2.13
CA LYS A 252 -9.80 -6.51 2.62
C LYS A 252 -8.63 -6.81 3.55
N LEU A 253 -7.43 -6.32 3.22
CA LEU A 253 -6.22 -6.49 4.01
C LEU A 253 -6.38 -5.91 5.43
N PHE A 254 -6.92 -4.69 5.54
CA PHE A 254 -7.06 -4.01 6.81
C PHE A 254 -8.32 -4.39 7.59
N ALA A 255 -9.42 -4.72 6.91
CA ALA A 255 -10.68 -5.17 7.51
C ALA A 255 -10.60 -6.59 8.08
N ALA A 256 -9.64 -7.40 7.65
CA ALA A 256 -9.45 -8.75 8.20
C ALA A 256 -9.35 -8.72 9.74
N PRO A 257 -10.09 -9.58 10.47
CA PRO A 257 -10.09 -9.60 11.92
C PRO A 257 -8.67 -9.71 12.50
N CYS A 258 -8.46 -9.13 13.68
CA CYS A 258 -7.22 -9.31 14.43
C CYS A 258 -7.58 -10.06 15.72
N LYS A 259 -7.07 -11.28 15.93
CA LYS A 259 -7.24 -12.01 17.20
C LYS A 259 -6.58 -11.33 18.42
N PHE A 260 -5.92 -10.19 18.24
CA PHE A 260 -5.42 -9.36 19.34
C PHE A 260 -6.52 -8.72 20.21
N ALA A 261 -7.80 -8.90 19.88
CA ALA A 261 -8.94 -8.33 20.61
C ALA A 261 -9.74 -9.34 21.46
N ASP A 262 -9.55 -10.66 21.29
CA ASP A 262 -10.35 -11.66 22.00
C ASP A 262 -9.45 -12.50 22.91
N PRO A 263 -9.62 -12.49 24.25
CA PRO A 263 -9.17 -13.62 25.04
C PRO A 263 -10.01 -14.85 24.66
N PRO A 264 -9.41 -16.07 24.64
CA PRO A 264 -10.21 -17.27 24.48
C PRO A 264 -11.27 -17.30 25.58
N ALA A 265 -12.51 -17.61 25.20
CA ALA A 265 -13.58 -17.88 26.16
C ALA A 265 -13.05 -18.90 27.19
N PRO A 266 -13.31 -18.72 28.49
CA PRO A 266 -12.93 -19.71 29.48
C PRO A 266 -13.71 -20.99 29.18
N ALA A 267 -13.05 -21.95 28.54
CA ALA A 267 -13.50 -23.31 28.53
C ALA A 267 -13.35 -23.80 29.97
N ASP A 268 -14.47 -23.88 30.67
CA ASP A 268 -14.58 -24.71 31.86
C ASP A 268 -14.14 -26.14 31.49
N ILE A 269 -13.61 -26.82 32.51
CA ILE A 269 -13.29 -28.24 32.59
C ILE A 269 -11.79 -28.56 32.42
N SER A 270 -11.12 -28.50 33.57
CA SER A 270 -10.22 -29.52 34.13
C SER A 270 -9.23 -30.22 33.18
N GLY A 271 -7.93 -29.95 33.39
CA GLY A 271 -6.89 -30.95 33.13
C GLY A 271 -5.63 -30.46 32.40
N THR A 272 -4.75 -29.79 33.14
CA THR A 272 -3.28 -29.93 33.08
C THR A 272 -2.51 -29.47 31.82
N THR A 273 -1.52 -28.60 32.10
CA THR A 273 -0.37 -28.15 31.31
C THR A 273 -0.58 -27.03 30.29
N ALA A 274 -0.30 -25.79 30.70
CA ALA A 274 0.27 -24.78 29.80
C ALA A 274 1.07 -23.75 30.60
N SER A 275 2.38 -23.68 30.32
CA SER A 275 3.21 -22.52 30.65
C SER A 275 2.73 -21.35 29.79
N VAL A 276 1.93 -20.47 30.37
CA VAL A 276 1.48 -19.21 29.76
C VAL A 276 1.81 -18.12 30.76
N CYS A 277 2.51 -17.07 30.29
CA CYS A 277 2.92 -15.91 31.08
C CYS A 277 1.79 -15.42 32.00
N LEU A 278 1.97 -15.62 33.30
CA LEU A 278 1.13 -15.09 34.36
C LEU A 278 1.33 -13.58 34.46
N ILE A 279 0.43 -12.80 33.87
CA ILE A 279 -0.04 -11.60 34.56
C ILE A 279 -1.47 -11.89 34.95
N SER A 280 -1.66 -12.18 36.24
CA SER A 280 -2.98 -12.43 36.84
C SER A 280 -3.91 -11.24 36.56
N PRO A 281 -5.21 -11.46 36.25
CA PRO A 281 -6.16 -10.37 36.01
C PRO A 281 -6.17 -9.33 37.13
N HIS A 282 -5.85 -9.74 38.36
CA HIS A 282 -5.88 -8.89 39.55
C HIS A 282 -4.73 -7.86 39.65
N GLN A 283 -3.74 -7.88 38.74
CA GLN A 283 -2.61 -6.95 38.74
C GLN A 283 -2.63 -5.92 37.60
N GLN A 284 -3.69 -5.90 36.78
CA GLN A 284 -3.86 -4.88 35.76
C GLN A 284 -4.57 -3.65 36.35
N PRO A 285 -4.08 -2.43 36.10
CA PRO A 285 -4.78 -1.21 36.47
C PRO A 285 -6.21 -1.24 35.89
N VAL A 286 -7.20 -0.84 36.69
CA VAL A 286 -8.63 -0.86 36.32
C VAL A 286 -8.87 -0.18 34.96
N GLU A 287 -8.18 0.93 34.69
CA GLU A 287 -8.21 1.68 33.41
C GLU A 287 -7.82 0.84 32.18
N SER A 288 -6.94 -0.16 32.34
CA SER A 288 -6.51 -1.02 31.23
C SER A 288 -7.54 -2.07 30.82
N ARG A 289 -8.54 -2.34 31.68
CA ARG A 289 -9.66 -3.22 31.37
C ARG A 289 -10.72 -2.50 30.54
N ASP A 290 -11.00 -1.23 30.85
CA ASP A 290 -12.01 -0.43 30.13
C ASP A 290 -11.59 -0.15 28.67
N LEU A 291 -10.29 0.10 28.43
CA LEU A 291 -9.73 0.24 27.07
C LEU A 291 -9.88 -1.01 26.20
N ARG A 292 -9.91 -2.20 26.81
CA ARG A 292 -10.09 -3.47 26.08
C ARG A 292 -11.52 -3.74 25.70
N THR A 293 -12.49 -3.14 26.39
CA THR A 293 -13.92 -3.30 26.07
C THR A 293 -14.35 -2.36 24.96
N ILE A 294 -13.74 -1.17 24.87
CA ILE A 294 -14.11 -0.15 23.88
C ILE A 294 -13.41 -0.35 22.51
N ALA A 295 -12.19 -0.91 22.51
CA ALA A 295 -11.46 -1.20 21.26
C ALA A 295 -12.14 -2.24 20.32
N PRO A 296 -12.81 -3.30 20.82
CA PRO A 296 -13.64 -4.21 20.03
C PRO A 296 -14.81 -3.52 19.32
N ASP A 297 -15.53 -2.62 20.01
CA ASP A 297 -16.68 -1.91 19.45
C ASP A 297 -16.25 -0.95 18.34
N MET A 298 -15.20 -0.15 18.60
CA MET A 298 -14.65 0.77 17.59
C MET A 298 -14.10 0.04 16.35
N ARG A 299 -13.47 -1.12 16.54
CA ARG A 299 -12.98 -1.95 15.43
C ARG A 299 -14.15 -2.53 14.62
N THR A 300 -15.20 -2.99 15.29
CA THR A 300 -16.38 -3.57 14.66
C THR A 300 -17.07 -2.54 13.78
N GLU A 301 -17.28 -1.32 14.29
CA GLU A 301 -17.87 -0.23 13.51
C GLU A 301 -17.01 0.17 12.31
N LEU A 302 -15.68 0.30 12.48
CA LEU A 302 -14.80 0.62 11.35
C LEU A 302 -14.82 -0.49 10.28
N THR A 303 -14.93 -1.75 10.70
CA THR A 303 -15.04 -2.92 9.81
C THR A 303 -16.38 -2.93 9.08
N ARG A 304 -17.47 -2.52 9.75
CA ARG A 304 -18.79 -2.33 9.13
C ARG A 304 -18.74 -1.25 8.04
N ILE A 305 -18.15 -0.10 8.33
CA ILE A 305 -17.97 0.99 7.34
C ILE A 305 -17.13 0.50 6.16
N ALA A 306 -16.07 -0.29 6.41
CA ALA A 306 -15.25 -0.89 5.36
C ALA A 306 -16.04 -1.85 4.46
N ALA A 307 -16.92 -2.68 5.04
CA ALA A 307 -17.78 -3.58 4.27
C ALA A 307 -18.76 -2.80 3.38
N SER A 308 -19.42 -1.77 3.92
CA SER A 308 -20.29 -0.88 3.14
C SER A 308 -19.50 -0.13 2.05
N THR A 309 -18.24 0.24 2.31
CA THR A 309 -17.35 0.84 1.31
C THR A 309 -17.05 -0.14 0.17
N LEU A 310 -16.81 -1.41 0.46
CA LEU A 310 -16.60 -2.45 -0.58
C LEU A 310 -17.86 -2.64 -1.44
N GLU A 311 -19.04 -2.65 -0.82
CA GLU A 311 -20.32 -2.75 -1.53
C GLU A 311 -20.52 -1.55 -2.47
N PHE A 312 -20.30 -0.33 -1.95
CA PHE A 312 -20.33 0.91 -2.71
C PHE A 312 -19.36 0.88 -3.91
N LEU A 313 -18.10 0.49 -3.69
CA LEU A 313 -17.12 0.34 -4.77
C LEU A 313 -17.54 -0.73 -5.79
N GLY A 314 -18.21 -1.79 -5.35
CA GLY A 314 -18.83 -2.78 -6.23
C GLY A 314 -19.87 -2.15 -7.15
N LYS A 315 -20.79 -1.34 -6.61
CA LYS A 315 -21.78 -0.59 -7.38
C LYS A 315 -21.12 0.39 -8.37
N VAL A 316 -20.07 1.11 -7.93
CA VAL A 316 -19.34 2.06 -8.76
C VAL A 316 -18.71 1.42 -10.00
N SER A 317 -18.20 0.19 -9.88
CA SER A 317 -17.63 -0.54 -11.04
C SER A 317 -18.62 -0.86 -12.14
N HIS A 318 -19.92 -0.95 -11.83
CA HIS A 318 -20.98 -1.39 -12.74
C HIS A 318 -21.92 -0.25 -13.14
N ILE A 319 -21.50 1.01 -12.99
CA ILE A 319 -22.31 2.15 -13.38
C ILE A 319 -22.43 2.21 -14.91
N GLU A 320 -23.66 2.18 -15.40
CA GLU A 320 -23.99 2.30 -16.83
C GLU A 320 -24.60 3.66 -17.19
N SER A 321 -25.12 4.42 -16.22
CA SER A 321 -25.80 5.70 -16.45
C SER A 321 -25.37 6.79 -15.48
N ALA A 322 -25.43 8.05 -15.93
CA ALA A 322 -25.13 9.21 -15.09
C ALA A 322 -26.12 9.37 -13.94
N GLU A 323 -27.38 8.94 -14.11
CA GLU A 323 -28.40 8.98 -13.04
C GLU A 323 -28.04 8.02 -11.89
N ASN A 324 -27.62 6.79 -12.21
CA ASN A 324 -27.17 5.82 -11.21
C ASN A 324 -25.93 6.34 -10.47
N ALA A 325 -25.00 6.96 -11.21
CA ALA A 325 -23.83 7.59 -10.62
C ALA A 325 -24.19 8.71 -9.64
N LEU A 326 -25.16 9.57 -9.97
CA LEU A 326 -25.60 10.64 -9.07
C LEU A 326 -26.21 10.10 -7.77
N ARG A 327 -26.95 9.00 -7.83
CA ARG A 327 -27.49 8.34 -6.61
C ARG A 327 -26.38 7.78 -5.73
N LEU A 328 -25.30 7.28 -6.32
CA LEU A 328 -24.15 6.77 -5.56
C LEU A 328 -23.34 7.89 -4.88
N LEU A 329 -23.46 9.16 -5.32
CA LEU A 329 -22.82 10.28 -4.63
C LEU A 329 -23.39 10.52 -3.23
N SER A 330 -24.69 10.28 -3.00
CA SER A 330 -25.27 10.40 -1.65
C SER A 330 -24.84 9.24 -0.74
N GLU A 331 -24.70 8.03 -1.29
CA GLU A 331 -24.12 6.89 -0.56
C GLU A 331 -22.66 7.17 -0.18
N LYS A 332 -21.86 7.72 -1.11
CA LYS A 332 -20.49 8.19 -0.83
C LYS A 332 -20.45 9.21 0.30
N ALA A 333 -21.33 10.22 0.27
CA ALA A 333 -21.39 11.25 1.30
C ALA A 333 -21.72 10.64 2.68
N SER A 334 -22.73 9.77 2.75
CA SER A 334 -23.10 9.08 3.98
C SER A 334 -21.97 8.22 4.55
N LEU A 335 -21.17 7.57 3.71
CA LEU A 335 -19.98 6.81 4.13
C LEU A 335 -18.88 7.72 4.69
N LEU A 336 -18.65 8.88 4.07
CA LEU A 336 -17.71 9.89 4.57
C LEU A 336 -18.16 10.45 5.93
N ASP A 337 -19.45 10.78 6.06
CA ASP A 337 -20.04 11.23 7.33
C ASP A 337 -19.90 10.16 8.43
N SER A 338 -20.11 8.88 8.07
CA SER A 338 -19.95 7.76 9.00
C SER A 338 -18.49 7.61 9.47
N LEU A 339 -17.51 7.81 8.57
CA LEU A 339 -16.10 7.83 8.95
C LEU A 339 -15.75 9.01 9.85
N GLU A 340 -16.31 10.18 9.59
CA GLU A 340 -16.07 11.37 10.43
C GLU A 340 -16.69 11.19 11.82
N SER A 341 -17.93 10.71 11.90
CA SER A 341 -18.58 10.35 13.17
C SER A 341 -17.73 9.35 13.96
N TRP A 342 -17.30 8.26 13.32
CA TRP A 342 -16.45 7.26 13.96
C TRP A 342 -15.15 7.86 14.52
N LEU A 343 -14.53 8.81 13.81
CA LEU A 343 -13.31 9.46 14.28
C LEU A 343 -13.61 10.34 15.51
N ASN A 344 -14.70 11.10 15.49
CA ASN A 344 -15.12 11.91 16.62
C ASN A 344 -15.40 11.06 17.87
N ASP A 345 -16.08 9.92 17.69
CA ASP A 345 -16.35 8.97 18.77
C ASP A 345 -15.05 8.39 19.33
N LEU A 346 -14.07 8.08 18.47
CA LEU A 346 -12.74 7.62 18.90
C LEU A 346 -12.01 8.68 19.74
N GLU A 347 -12.03 9.94 19.31
CA GLU A 347 -11.40 11.03 20.06
C GLU A 347 -12.07 11.23 21.43
N LEU A 348 -13.40 11.19 21.48
CA LEU A 348 -14.15 11.32 22.73
C LEU A 348 -13.73 10.25 23.73
N VAL A 349 -13.76 8.99 23.30
CA VAL A 349 -13.32 7.83 24.10
C VAL A 349 -11.88 8.02 24.59
N GLN A 350 -10.97 8.48 23.74
CA GLN A 350 -9.57 8.71 24.14
C GLN A 350 -9.42 9.84 25.17
N THR A 351 -10.24 10.90 25.07
CA THR A 351 -10.22 12.00 26.05
C THR A 351 -10.76 11.59 27.40
N GLU A 352 -11.76 10.71 27.45
CA GLU A 352 -12.36 10.21 28.70
C GLU A 352 -11.42 9.27 29.45
N ILE A 353 -10.67 8.44 28.73
CA ILE A 353 -9.83 7.38 29.34
C ILE A 353 -8.41 7.87 29.67
N LYS A 354 -7.98 8.99 29.08
CA LYS A 354 -6.67 9.66 29.18
C LYS A 354 -5.65 8.97 30.12
N PRO A 355 -5.04 7.84 29.72
CA PRO A 355 -4.05 7.18 30.55
C PRO A 355 -2.75 7.99 30.52
N PRO A 356 -1.90 7.91 31.56
CA PRO A 356 -0.62 8.65 31.62
C PRO A 356 0.46 8.17 30.62
N GLY A 357 0.08 7.46 29.55
CA GLY A 357 0.98 6.77 28.62
C GLY A 357 0.69 7.03 27.14
N PRO A 358 1.55 6.52 26.23
CA PRO A 358 1.35 6.63 24.79
C PRO A 358 0.06 5.90 24.35
N GLU A 359 -0.61 6.42 23.31
CA GLU A 359 -1.79 5.81 22.67
C GLU A 359 -1.57 4.29 22.44
N LEU A 360 -2.61 3.45 22.42
CA LEU A 360 -2.43 2.03 22.10
C LEU A 360 -2.02 1.83 20.62
N LEU A 361 -1.22 0.80 20.34
CA LEU A 361 -0.84 0.49 18.94
C LEU A 361 -2.05 0.12 18.10
N SER A 362 -2.99 -0.64 18.69
CA SER A 362 -4.26 -1.00 18.04
C SER A 362 -5.03 0.21 17.55
N VAL A 363 -5.02 1.30 18.31
CA VAL A 363 -5.70 2.55 17.97
C VAL A 363 -5.00 3.27 16.82
N SER A 364 -3.67 3.37 16.84
CA SER A 364 -2.93 3.90 15.69
C SER A 364 -3.15 3.10 14.40
N PHE A 365 -3.27 1.76 14.49
CA PHE A 365 -3.66 0.95 13.34
C PHE A 365 -5.08 1.26 12.85
N MET A 366 -6.03 1.49 13.76
CA MET A 366 -7.39 1.88 13.38
C MET A 366 -7.41 3.26 12.71
N ARG A 367 -6.65 4.25 13.22
CA ARG A 367 -6.47 5.56 12.58
C ARG A 367 -5.87 5.44 11.18
N PHE A 368 -4.87 4.58 11.02
CA PHE A 368 -4.26 4.32 9.71
C PHE A 368 -5.26 3.72 8.73
N PHE A 369 -6.09 2.77 9.19
CA PHE A 369 -7.13 2.16 8.36
C PHE A 369 -8.25 3.15 8.01
N HIS A 370 -8.73 3.92 8.99
CA HIS A 370 -9.71 4.99 8.79
C HIS A 370 -9.24 5.99 7.73
N GLN A 371 -8.01 6.51 7.87
CA GLN A 371 -7.46 7.46 6.89
C GLN A 371 -7.34 6.85 5.50
N THR A 372 -7.00 5.55 5.42
CA THR A 372 -6.95 4.81 4.15
C THR A 372 -8.33 4.71 3.50
N LEU A 373 -9.38 4.38 4.27
CA LEU A 373 -10.77 4.34 3.76
C LEU A 373 -11.22 5.71 3.25
N LYS A 374 -10.91 6.77 3.98
CA LYS A 374 -11.23 8.14 3.57
C LYS A 374 -10.60 8.50 2.23
N VAL A 375 -9.30 8.23 2.05
CA VAL A 375 -8.61 8.46 0.77
C VAL A 375 -9.24 7.66 -0.37
N VAL A 376 -9.60 6.39 -0.13
CA VAL A 376 -10.27 5.55 -1.13
C VAL A 376 -11.63 6.12 -1.53
N LEU A 377 -12.47 6.50 -0.56
CA LEU A 377 -13.80 7.06 -0.82
C LEU A 377 -13.72 8.39 -1.57
N LEU A 378 -12.82 9.29 -1.15
CA LEU A 378 -12.62 10.57 -1.84
C LEU A 378 -12.24 10.36 -3.30
N GLY A 379 -11.34 9.41 -3.59
CA GLY A 379 -10.90 9.09 -4.95
C GLY A 379 -11.92 8.37 -5.82
N ALA A 380 -13.01 7.84 -5.25
CA ALA A 380 -14.06 7.13 -5.97
C ALA A 380 -15.15 8.08 -6.51
N LEU A 381 -15.62 7.82 -7.74
CA LEU A 381 -16.73 8.53 -8.37
C LEU A 381 -16.63 10.07 -8.26
N ASP A 382 -15.47 10.60 -8.68
CA ASP A 382 -15.15 12.02 -8.56
C ASP A 382 -16.10 12.91 -9.36
N SER A 383 -16.37 14.11 -8.84
CA SER A 383 -17.08 15.22 -9.49
C SER A 383 -16.48 16.60 -9.15
N SER A 384 -15.46 16.69 -8.29
CA SER A 384 -14.97 17.94 -7.72
C SER A 384 -13.73 18.47 -8.44
N PRO A 385 -13.69 19.74 -8.88
CA PRO A 385 -12.50 20.35 -9.47
C PRO A 385 -11.32 20.46 -8.49
N ASP A 386 -11.59 20.43 -7.17
CA ASP A 386 -10.59 20.54 -6.11
C ASP A 386 -10.09 19.19 -5.58
N LEU A 387 -10.59 18.06 -6.13
CA LEU A 387 -10.28 16.71 -5.60
C LEU A 387 -8.78 16.47 -5.45
N TYR A 388 -7.96 16.88 -6.42
CA TYR A 388 -6.51 16.66 -6.35
C TYR A 388 -5.83 17.38 -5.18
N ALA A 389 -6.37 18.52 -4.75
CA ALA A 389 -5.87 19.26 -3.59
C ALA A 389 -6.31 18.59 -2.29
N GLU A 390 -7.56 18.14 -2.23
CA GLU A 390 -8.11 17.39 -1.09
C GLU A 390 -7.38 16.06 -0.90
N LEU A 391 -7.27 15.25 -1.96
CA LEU A 391 -6.52 13.99 -1.93
C LEU A 391 -5.06 14.20 -1.55
N ARG A 392 -4.40 15.29 -2.00
CA ARG A 392 -3.03 15.59 -1.57
C ARG A 392 -2.96 15.76 -0.06
N THR A 393 -3.86 16.55 0.51
CA THR A 393 -3.92 16.81 1.95
C THR A 393 -4.15 15.53 2.75
N GLU A 394 -5.10 14.70 2.29
CA GLU A 394 -5.41 13.43 2.96
C GLU A 394 -4.32 12.36 2.76
N ASN A 395 -3.58 12.39 1.65
CA ASN A 395 -2.40 11.55 1.43
C ASN A 395 -1.23 11.97 2.33
N ASP A 396 -1.01 13.27 2.53
CA ASP A 396 0.02 13.77 3.45
C ASP A 396 -0.29 13.37 4.90
N ARG A 397 -1.58 13.42 5.29
CA ARG A 397 -2.07 12.91 6.58
C ARG A 397 -1.84 11.40 6.73
N LEU A 398 -2.19 10.62 5.69
CA LEU A 398 -1.95 9.17 5.67
C LEU A 398 -0.46 8.85 5.86
N GLN A 399 0.42 9.58 5.18
CA GLN A 399 1.87 9.41 5.30
C GLN A 399 2.38 9.76 6.71
N GLY A 400 1.84 10.81 7.33
CA GLY A 400 2.16 11.21 8.70
C GLY A 400 1.78 10.13 9.72
N ILE A 401 0.55 9.62 9.64
CA ILE A 401 0.06 8.53 10.51
C ILE A 401 0.93 7.28 10.32
N ALA A 402 1.25 6.92 9.08
CA ALA A 402 2.04 5.73 8.77
C ALA A 402 3.48 5.82 9.32
N SER A 403 4.09 7.01 9.23
CA SER A 403 5.44 7.25 9.74
C SER A 403 5.46 7.13 11.27
N ASN A 404 4.47 7.71 11.95
CA ASN A 404 4.32 7.58 13.40
C ASN A 404 4.10 6.11 13.81
N LEU A 405 3.18 5.41 13.15
CA LEU A 405 2.90 3.99 13.40
C LEU A 405 4.17 3.12 13.25
N GLY A 406 5.00 3.39 12.24
CA GLY A 406 6.28 2.71 12.05
C GLY A 406 7.25 2.88 13.22
N GLU A 407 7.44 4.11 13.69
CA GLU A 407 8.30 4.37 14.86
C GLU A 407 7.76 3.71 16.13
N ARG A 408 6.44 3.74 16.32
CA ARG A 408 5.79 3.09 17.47
C ARG A 408 5.92 1.57 17.47
N VAL A 409 5.80 0.93 16.31
CA VAL A 409 5.98 -0.53 16.18
C VAL A 409 7.44 -0.93 16.45
N LYS A 410 8.41 -0.14 15.98
CA LYS A 410 9.83 -0.36 16.30
C LYS A 410 10.08 -0.27 17.81
N ALA A 411 9.59 0.79 18.45
CA ALA A 411 9.72 1.01 19.89
C ALA A 411 9.09 -0.14 20.71
N TYR A 412 7.94 -0.65 20.27
CA TYR A 412 7.30 -1.79 20.92
C TYR A 412 8.14 -3.07 20.85
N ARG A 413 8.73 -3.38 19.68
CA ARG A 413 9.62 -4.55 19.51
C ARG A 413 10.90 -4.44 20.34
N THR A 414 11.48 -3.24 20.47
CA THR A 414 12.68 -3.04 21.29
C THR A 414 12.38 -3.20 22.79
N CYS A 415 11.22 -2.72 23.25
CA CYS A 415 10.81 -2.86 24.64
C CYS A 415 10.44 -4.30 25.02
N SER A 416 9.78 -5.05 24.13
CA SER A 416 9.47 -6.47 24.38
C SER A 416 10.71 -7.35 24.44
N GLY A 417 11.71 -7.10 23.58
CA GLY A 417 12.99 -7.83 23.60
C GLY A 417 13.86 -7.56 24.84
N THR A 418 13.70 -6.41 25.48
CA THR A 418 14.46 -6.06 26.71
C THR A 418 13.85 -6.74 27.94
N ARG A 419 12.52 -6.95 27.94
CA ARG A 419 11.79 -7.54 29.08
C ARG A 419 11.99 -9.05 29.20
N SER A 420 12.27 -9.75 28.10
CA SER A 420 12.64 -11.17 28.10
C SER A 420 14.10 -11.42 28.55
N GLY A 421 15.00 -10.46 28.39
CA GLY A 421 16.41 -10.60 28.79
C GLY A 421 16.70 -10.42 30.29
N LEU A 422 15.78 -9.83 31.07
CA LEU A 422 15.95 -9.58 32.50
C LEU A 422 15.41 -10.72 33.39
N GLY A 423 14.78 -11.75 32.81
CA GLY A 423 14.20 -12.89 33.54
C GLY A 423 15.16 -14.04 33.86
N GLU A 424 16.36 -14.08 33.28
CA GLU A 424 17.28 -15.24 33.38
C GLU A 424 18.51 -15.03 34.29
N ARG A 425 18.60 -13.93 35.06
CA ARG A 425 19.72 -13.70 35.99
C ARG A 425 19.27 -13.55 37.44
N SER A 426 18.62 -14.56 38.02
CA SER A 426 18.45 -14.65 39.48
C SER A 426 18.02 -16.02 40.01
N LYS A 427 18.70 -17.11 39.62
CA LYS A 427 18.77 -18.31 40.48
C LYS A 427 20.16 -18.94 40.36
N GLY A 428 21.02 -18.59 41.31
CA GLY A 428 22.39 -19.07 41.35
C GLY A 428 23.18 -18.45 42.50
N ARG A 429 22.73 -18.66 43.73
CA ARG A 429 23.59 -18.89 44.89
C ARG A 429 22.78 -19.45 46.05
#